data_AF-A0A2T0XWP8-F1
#
_entry.id   AF-A0A2T0XWP8-F1
#
_cell.length_a   1.000
_cell.length_b   1.000
_cell.length_c   1.000
_cell.angle_alpha   90.00
_cell.angle_beta   90.00
_cell.angle_gamma   90.00
#
_symmetry.space_group_name_H-M   'P 1'
#
loop_
_entity.id
_entity.type
_entity.pdbx_description
1 polymer ?
#
loop_
_entity_poly.entity_id
_entity_poly.type
_entity_poly.pdbx_seq_one_letter_code
_entity_poly.pdbx_strand_id
1 'polypeptide(L)'
;MTSHESFKRQVRERMARTGERYAAARRSLLPDNPPSGAAPGWVSRPETSDATIKENTGHGWDEWVSIVDDGPGRSAGHTEIAAWVAAHHDVSGWWAQTVTVGYERITGIRLPGQMPDGTFTVSRSKVLGLDHDTAHALLLDDADRAALVPGLSLSPRSRPGVKRPRFAVAETGALDPAEHGVLMVSTDPVGGRTRMTLTHERLASPAAAEHWRGFWGEWLTALAGSEVTAR
;
A
#
# COMPACT_ATOMS: atom_id res chain seq x y z
N MET A 1 15.79 -8.72 -17.37
CA MET A 1 15.09 -7.53 -17.87
C MET A 1 13.63 -7.67 -17.52
N THR A 2 13.16 -6.92 -16.52
CA THR A 2 11.81 -7.10 -15.96
C THR A 2 10.76 -6.37 -16.80
N SER A 3 9.51 -6.84 -16.80
CA SER A 3 8.39 -6.20 -17.53
C SER A 3 8.27 -4.70 -17.20
N HIS A 4 8.62 -4.31 -15.96
CA HIS A 4 8.60 -2.94 -15.48
C HIS A 4 9.70 -2.04 -16.09
N GLU A 5 10.90 -2.59 -16.34
CA GLU A 5 11.99 -1.87 -17.03
C GLU A 5 11.65 -1.61 -18.50
N SER A 6 11.03 -2.59 -19.16
CA SER A 6 10.57 -2.45 -20.54
C SER A 6 9.48 -1.37 -20.66
N PHE A 7 8.54 -1.33 -19.71
CA PHE A 7 7.48 -0.33 -19.69
C PHE A 7 8.01 1.09 -19.46
N LYS A 8 8.91 1.29 -18.48
CA LYS A 8 9.54 2.60 -18.23
C LYS A 8 10.33 3.10 -19.45
N ARG A 9 11.00 2.19 -20.18
CA ARG A 9 11.70 2.53 -21.43
C ARG A 9 10.72 3.00 -22.50
N GLN A 10 9.62 2.28 -22.71
CA GLN A 10 8.58 2.66 -23.69
C GLN A 10 7.93 4.01 -23.37
N VAL A 11 7.71 4.32 -22.09
CA VAL A 11 7.19 5.64 -21.67
C VAL A 11 8.17 6.76 -22.02
N ARG A 12 9.47 6.59 -21.75
CA ARG A 12 10.50 7.59 -22.08
C ARG A 12 10.67 7.78 -23.59
N GLU A 13 10.67 6.69 -24.36
CA GLU A 13 10.74 6.72 -25.82
C GLU A 13 9.53 7.46 -26.41
N ARG A 14 8.33 7.27 -25.85
CA ARG A 14 7.15 8.02 -26.27
C ARG A 14 7.27 9.51 -25.92
N MET A 15 7.63 9.85 -24.69
CA MET A 15 7.81 11.25 -24.28
C MET A 15 8.79 12.00 -25.20
N ALA A 16 9.90 11.36 -25.56
CA ALA A 16 10.89 11.93 -26.48
C ALA A 16 10.33 12.15 -27.89
N ARG A 17 9.42 11.27 -28.34
CA ARG A 17 8.80 11.32 -29.67
C ARG A 17 7.62 12.30 -29.76
N THR A 18 6.83 12.44 -28.70
CA THR A 18 5.56 13.18 -28.72
C THR A 18 5.59 14.50 -27.95
N GLY A 19 6.63 14.75 -27.14
CA GLY A 19 6.69 15.90 -26.24
C GLY A 19 5.67 15.86 -25.09
N GLU A 20 4.96 14.74 -24.95
CA GLU A 20 3.95 14.56 -23.90
C GLU A 20 4.59 14.52 -22.50
N ARG A 21 3.91 15.12 -21.51
CA ARG A 21 4.29 14.97 -20.10
C ARG A 21 4.16 13.50 -19.68
N TYR A 22 5.02 13.05 -18.76
CA TYR A 22 5.12 11.65 -18.31
C TYR A 22 3.76 10.99 -18.00
N ALA A 23 2.84 11.70 -17.34
CA ALA A 23 1.51 11.19 -17.02
C ALA A 23 0.65 10.86 -18.26
N ALA A 24 0.74 11.67 -19.31
CA ALA A 24 0.01 11.47 -20.57
C ALA A 24 0.65 10.35 -21.42
N ALA A 25 1.98 10.32 -21.50
CA ALA A 25 2.71 9.25 -22.19
C ALA A 25 2.49 7.89 -21.52
N ARG A 26 2.48 7.85 -20.18
CA ARG A 26 2.18 6.65 -19.40
C ARG A 26 0.76 6.17 -19.63
N ARG A 27 -0.24 7.07 -19.60
CA ARG A 27 -1.65 6.73 -19.82
C ARG A 27 -1.89 6.09 -21.18
N SER A 28 -1.21 6.58 -22.22
CA SER A 28 -1.35 6.09 -23.60
C SER A 28 -0.66 4.76 -23.87
N LEU A 29 0.18 4.28 -22.95
CA LEU A 29 0.91 3.01 -23.06
C LEU A 29 0.36 1.95 -22.11
N LEU A 30 -0.51 2.34 -21.17
CA LEU A 30 -1.30 1.36 -20.43
C LEU A 30 -2.20 0.64 -21.44
N PRO A 31 -2.25 -0.70 -21.44
CA PRO A 31 -3.21 -1.41 -22.27
C PRO A 31 -4.63 -0.97 -21.87
N ASP A 32 -5.49 -0.72 -22.85
CA ASP A 32 -6.93 -0.48 -22.66
C ASP A 32 -7.69 -1.73 -22.17
N ASN A 33 -6.97 -2.76 -21.71
CA ASN A 33 -7.55 -4.00 -21.24
C ASN A 33 -7.12 -4.25 -19.78
N PRO A 34 -8.02 -4.04 -18.79
CA PRO A 34 -7.78 -4.51 -17.45
C PRO A 34 -7.65 -6.04 -17.46
N PRO A 35 -6.89 -6.66 -16.54
CA PRO A 35 -6.84 -8.12 -16.44
C PRO A 35 -8.25 -8.66 -16.23
N SER A 36 -8.74 -9.46 -17.18
CA SER A 36 -10.05 -10.12 -17.21
C SER A 36 -10.48 -10.59 -15.81
N GLY A 37 -11.61 -10.07 -15.32
CA GLY A 37 -12.19 -10.45 -14.02
C GLY A 37 -12.78 -9.31 -13.18
N ALA A 38 -12.72 -8.05 -13.63
CA ALA A 38 -13.55 -6.99 -13.04
C ALA A 38 -14.84 -6.90 -13.86
N ALA A 39 -16.00 -7.11 -13.22
CA ALA A 39 -17.28 -6.81 -13.86
C ALA A 39 -17.35 -5.30 -14.20
N PRO A 40 -18.08 -4.91 -15.26
CA PRO A 40 -18.21 -3.50 -15.63
C PRO A 40 -18.80 -2.69 -14.47
N GLY A 41 -18.07 -1.72 -13.92
CA GLY A 41 -18.59 -0.77 -12.92
C GLY A 41 -17.89 -0.75 -11.55
N TRP A 42 -16.96 -1.66 -11.26
CA TRP A 42 -16.20 -1.61 -10.00
C TRP A 42 -15.18 -0.47 -10.00
N VAL A 43 -15.21 0.37 -8.96
CA VAL A 43 -14.24 1.46 -8.73
C VAL A 43 -12.89 0.92 -8.28
N SER A 44 -12.89 -0.13 -7.46
CA SER A 44 -11.69 -0.81 -7.02
C SER A 44 -11.91 -2.29 -6.77
N ARG A 45 -10.82 -3.07 -6.80
CA ARG A 45 -10.89 -4.50 -6.50
C ARG A 45 -10.89 -4.72 -4.99
N PRO A 46 -11.75 -5.63 -4.48
CA PRO A 46 -11.67 -6.07 -3.09
C PRO A 46 -10.37 -6.85 -2.86
N GLU A 47 -9.94 -6.95 -1.60
CA GLU A 47 -8.74 -7.71 -1.20
C GLU A 47 -8.95 -9.22 -1.32
N THR A 48 -10.15 -9.69 -0.95
CA THR A 48 -10.52 -11.10 -1.00
C THR A 48 -11.03 -11.45 -2.40
N SER A 49 -10.62 -12.60 -2.93
CA SER A 49 -11.05 -13.07 -4.24
C SER A 49 -12.56 -13.40 -4.27
N ASP A 50 -13.17 -13.32 -5.46
CA ASP A 50 -14.58 -13.67 -5.66
C ASP A 50 -14.90 -15.13 -5.27
N ALA A 51 -14.02 -16.07 -5.63
CA ALA A 51 -14.16 -17.47 -5.25
C ALA A 51 -14.15 -17.66 -3.72
N THR A 52 -13.22 -16.99 -3.04
CA THR A 52 -13.07 -17.09 -1.58
C THR A 52 -14.27 -16.49 -0.85
N ILE A 53 -14.77 -15.33 -1.29
CA ILE A 53 -15.94 -14.73 -0.63
C ILE A 53 -17.16 -15.63 -0.83
N LYS A 54 -17.39 -16.13 -2.05
CA LYS A 54 -18.52 -17.01 -2.35
C LYS A 54 -18.50 -18.31 -1.55
N GLU A 55 -17.35 -18.94 -1.43
CA GLU A 55 -17.18 -20.17 -0.65
C GLU A 55 -17.58 -20.00 0.82
N ASN A 56 -17.32 -18.82 1.39
CA ASN A 56 -17.49 -18.60 2.83
C ASN A 56 -18.76 -17.86 3.21
N THR A 57 -19.41 -17.21 2.25
CA THR A 57 -20.57 -16.35 2.51
C THR A 57 -21.77 -16.69 1.64
N GLY A 58 -21.64 -17.65 0.72
CA GLY A 58 -22.70 -18.07 -0.20
C GLY A 58 -22.90 -17.17 -1.42
N HIS A 59 -22.24 -16.01 -1.50
CA HIS A 59 -22.46 -14.99 -2.54
C HIS A 59 -21.14 -14.45 -3.09
N GLY A 60 -21.08 -14.25 -4.41
CA GLY A 60 -19.99 -13.55 -5.09
C GLY A 60 -20.05 -12.03 -4.86
N TRP A 61 -19.04 -11.30 -5.34
CA TRP A 61 -18.92 -9.86 -5.13
C TRP A 61 -20.01 -9.04 -5.82
N ASP A 62 -20.38 -9.39 -7.06
CA ASP A 62 -21.48 -8.70 -7.75
C ASP A 62 -22.82 -8.90 -7.03
N GLU A 63 -23.05 -10.10 -6.50
CA GLU A 63 -24.24 -10.42 -5.70
C GLU A 63 -24.23 -9.64 -4.39
N TRP A 64 -23.09 -9.59 -3.69
CA TRP A 64 -22.96 -8.79 -2.46
C TRP A 64 -23.18 -7.31 -2.69
N VAL A 65 -22.72 -6.77 -3.81
CA VAL A 65 -22.99 -5.37 -4.17
C VAL A 65 -24.48 -5.13 -4.33
N SER A 66 -25.18 -5.99 -5.07
CA SER A 66 -26.65 -5.88 -5.21
C SER A 66 -27.36 -6.01 -3.87
N ILE A 67 -27.00 -7.01 -3.07
CA ILE A 67 -27.61 -7.30 -1.76
C ILE A 67 -27.48 -6.11 -0.81
N VAL A 68 -26.30 -5.49 -0.75
CA VAL A 68 -26.06 -4.33 0.13
C VAL A 68 -26.70 -3.06 -0.44
N ASP A 69 -26.68 -2.86 -1.76
CA ASP A 69 -27.37 -1.73 -2.42
C ASP A 69 -28.90 -1.79 -2.17
N ASP A 70 -29.50 -2.98 -2.20
CA ASP A 70 -30.94 -3.20 -1.96
C ASP A 70 -31.32 -3.17 -0.47
N GLY A 71 -30.35 -3.35 0.43
CA GLY A 71 -30.54 -3.35 1.88
C GLY A 71 -30.20 -2.01 2.52
N PRO A 72 -29.10 -1.91 3.30
CA PRO A 72 -28.72 -0.67 4.00
C PRO A 72 -28.27 0.42 3.02
N GLY A 73 -27.84 0.05 1.81
CA GLY A 73 -27.50 0.98 0.74
C GLY A 73 -26.19 1.74 0.95
N ARG A 74 -25.83 2.54 -0.06
CA ARG A 74 -24.52 3.24 -0.15
C ARG A 74 -24.32 4.35 0.87
N SER A 75 -25.39 4.84 1.48
CA SER A 75 -25.32 5.89 2.51
C SER A 75 -25.09 5.34 3.91
N ALA A 76 -25.26 4.03 4.11
CA ALA A 76 -25.03 3.40 5.40
C ALA A 76 -23.55 3.41 5.77
N GLY A 77 -23.27 3.58 7.07
CA GLY A 77 -21.91 3.53 7.57
C GLY A 77 -21.36 2.10 7.65
N HIS A 78 -20.04 1.94 7.68
CA HIS A 78 -19.35 0.64 7.83
C HIS A 78 -19.99 -0.28 8.90
N THR A 79 -20.20 0.25 10.11
CA THR A 79 -20.74 -0.53 11.22
C THR A 79 -22.17 -1.01 10.96
N GLU A 80 -22.98 -0.17 10.29
CA GLU A 80 -24.37 -0.47 9.96
C GLU A 80 -24.44 -1.58 8.91
N ILE A 81 -23.63 -1.48 7.84
CA ILE A 81 -23.54 -2.52 6.80
C ILE A 81 -23.08 -3.85 7.43
N ALA A 82 -22.01 -3.83 8.23
CA ALA A 82 -21.49 -5.06 8.84
C ALA A 82 -22.49 -5.72 9.80
N ALA A 83 -23.21 -4.92 10.60
CA ALA A 83 -24.25 -5.42 11.50
C ALA A 83 -25.44 -5.98 10.71
N TRP A 84 -25.87 -5.30 9.65
CA TRP A 84 -26.96 -5.75 8.80
C TRP A 84 -26.62 -7.06 8.09
N VAL A 85 -25.42 -7.18 7.52
CA VAL A 85 -24.93 -8.39 6.87
C VAL A 85 -24.93 -9.57 7.84
N ALA A 86 -24.38 -9.38 9.05
CA ALA A 86 -24.34 -10.44 10.06
C ALA A 86 -25.73 -10.83 10.60
N ALA A 87 -26.71 -9.92 10.59
CA ALA A 87 -28.05 -10.17 11.09
C ALA A 87 -28.99 -10.82 10.06
N HIS A 88 -28.81 -10.54 8.76
CA HIS A 88 -29.73 -10.97 7.70
C HIS A 88 -29.19 -12.12 6.85
N HIS A 89 -27.89 -12.41 6.96
CA HIS A 89 -27.24 -13.47 6.22
C HIS A 89 -26.50 -14.40 7.20
N ASP A 90 -26.46 -15.70 6.89
CA ASP A 90 -25.74 -16.71 7.69
C ASP A 90 -24.22 -16.60 7.48
N VAL A 91 -23.66 -15.48 7.91
CA VAL A 91 -22.25 -15.14 7.81
C VAL A 91 -21.71 -14.74 9.16
N SER A 92 -20.52 -15.25 9.49
CA SER A 92 -19.84 -14.87 10.72
C SER A 92 -19.52 -13.37 10.74
N GLY A 93 -19.42 -12.78 11.93
CA GLY A 93 -19.09 -11.36 12.07
C GLY A 93 -17.77 -10.97 11.39
N TRP A 94 -16.80 -11.88 11.29
CA TRP A 94 -15.56 -11.63 10.56
C TRP A 94 -15.77 -11.57 9.04
N TRP A 95 -16.61 -12.46 8.48
CA TRP A 95 -16.96 -12.42 7.07
C TRP A 95 -17.86 -11.22 6.74
N ALA A 96 -18.76 -10.82 7.63
CA ALA A 96 -19.56 -9.60 7.47
C ALA A 96 -18.69 -8.34 7.36
N GLN A 97 -17.63 -8.23 8.16
CA GLN A 97 -16.63 -7.17 8.04
C GLN A 97 -15.91 -7.21 6.69
N THR A 98 -15.54 -8.42 6.24
CA THR A 98 -14.87 -8.62 4.95
C THR A 98 -15.76 -8.20 3.77
N VAL A 99 -17.03 -8.61 3.77
CA VAL A 99 -18.05 -8.19 2.79
C VAL A 99 -18.17 -6.67 2.79
N THR A 100 -18.31 -6.05 3.95
CA THR A 100 -18.45 -4.58 4.09
C THR A 100 -17.25 -3.85 3.47
N VAL A 101 -16.02 -4.22 3.82
CA VAL A 101 -14.81 -3.59 3.27
C VAL A 101 -14.71 -3.79 1.75
N GLY A 102 -15.07 -4.97 1.25
CA GLY A 102 -15.09 -5.25 -0.18
C GLY A 102 -16.12 -4.41 -0.92
N TYR A 103 -17.35 -4.34 -0.41
CA TYR A 103 -18.43 -3.52 -0.94
C TYR A 103 -18.03 -2.04 -1.00
N GLU A 104 -17.50 -1.47 0.09
CA GLU A 104 -17.07 -0.07 0.12
C GLU A 104 -16.01 0.23 -0.95
N ARG A 105 -15.12 -0.72 -1.24
CA ARG A 105 -14.07 -0.57 -2.26
C ARG A 105 -14.58 -0.71 -3.67
N ILE A 106 -15.45 -1.70 -3.90
CA ILE A 106 -16.07 -1.93 -5.21
C ILE A 106 -16.91 -0.72 -5.61
N THR A 107 -17.67 -0.16 -4.67
CA THR A 107 -18.55 1.00 -4.88
C THR A 107 -17.84 2.35 -4.81
N GLY A 108 -16.58 2.37 -4.34
CA GLY A 108 -15.78 3.58 -4.22
C GLY A 108 -16.08 4.44 -3.00
N ILE A 109 -16.91 3.97 -2.06
CA ILE A 109 -17.11 4.58 -0.73
C ILE A 109 -15.77 4.65 0.02
N ARG A 110 -14.91 3.64 -0.16
CA ARG A 110 -13.58 3.58 0.44
C ARG A 110 -12.51 3.23 -0.58
N LEU A 111 -11.46 4.02 -0.65
CA LEU A 111 -10.32 3.74 -1.54
C LEU A 111 -9.33 2.77 -0.90
N PRO A 112 -8.56 1.98 -1.69
CA PRO A 112 -7.55 1.07 -1.16
C PRO A 112 -6.53 1.79 -0.27
N GLY A 113 -6.31 1.26 0.93
CA GLY A 113 -5.42 1.85 1.92
C GLY A 113 -5.98 3.07 2.65
N GLN A 114 -7.21 3.52 2.35
CA GLN A 114 -7.85 4.63 3.05
C GLN A 114 -8.23 4.23 4.48
N MET A 115 -7.91 5.10 5.43
CA MET A 115 -8.20 5.01 6.85
C MET A 115 -9.49 5.79 7.18
N PRO A 116 -10.14 5.52 8.34
CA PRO A 116 -11.36 6.24 8.73
C PRO A 116 -11.20 7.77 8.81
N ASP A 117 -9.98 8.27 9.07
CA ASP A 117 -9.66 9.70 9.10
C ASP A 117 -9.42 10.31 7.70
N GLY A 118 -9.63 9.53 6.63
CA GLY A 118 -9.43 9.95 5.24
C GLY A 118 -7.98 9.89 4.76
N THR A 119 -7.01 9.58 5.64
CA THR A 119 -5.62 9.38 5.24
C THR A 119 -5.41 8.01 4.59
N PHE A 120 -4.24 7.78 4.02
CA PHE A 120 -3.88 6.54 3.36
C PHE A 120 -2.68 5.87 4.01
N THR A 121 -2.69 4.54 4.00
CA THR A 121 -1.60 3.70 4.46
C THR A 121 -1.16 2.74 3.35
N VAL A 122 0.15 2.62 3.16
CA VAL A 122 0.73 1.62 2.25
C VAL A 122 1.77 0.78 2.97
N SER A 123 1.87 -0.50 2.57
CA SER A 123 2.89 -1.40 3.09
C SER A 123 3.68 -2.08 1.98
N ARG A 124 4.98 -2.26 2.23
CA ARG A 124 5.93 -2.98 1.38
C ARG A 124 6.87 -3.77 2.26
N SER A 125 7.24 -4.97 1.83
CA SER A 125 8.21 -5.80 2.54
C SER A 125 9.14 -6.52 1.59
N LYS A 126 10.35 -6.81 2.06
CA LYS A 126 11.36 -7.59 1.33
C LYS A 126 12.29 -8.29 2.32
N VAL A 127 12.80 -9.45 1.92
CA VAL A 127 13.88 -10.13 2.66
C VAL A 127 15.20 -9.53 2.20
N LEU A 128 16.02 -9.09 3.17
CA LEU A 128 17.35 -8.52 2.96
C LEU A 128 18.42 -9.56 3.27
N GLY A 129 19.64 -9.36 2.75
CA GLY A 129 20.79 -10.22 3.06
C GLY A 129 21.37 -10.06 4.46
N LEU A 130 20.86 -9.09 5.24
CA LEU A 130 21.30 -8.78 6.60
C LEU A 130 20.58 -9.65 7.62
N ASP A 131 21.21 -9.89 8.77
CA ASP A 131 20.51 -10.42 9.94
C ASP A 131 19.60 -9.34 10.57
N HIS A 132 18.76 -9.77 11.52
CA HIS A 132 17.82 -8.90 12.20
C HIS A 132 18.49 -7.77 12.97
N ASP A 133 19.53 -8.07 13.74
CA ASP A 133 20.13 -7.14 14.69
C ASP A 133 20.91 -6.06 13.95
N THR A 134 21.65 -6.43 12.90
CA THR A 134 22.31 -5.47 12.02
C THR A 134 21.32 -4.52 11.35
N ALA A 135 20.23 -5.03 10.78
CA ALA A 135 19.23 -4.17 10.14
C ALA A 135 18.49 -3.27 11.12
N HIS A 136 18.24 -3.73 12.35
CA HIS A 136 17.62 -2.94 13.39
C HIS A 136 18.56 -1.84 13.89
N ALA A 137 19.85 -2.15 14.09
CA ALA A 137 20.86 -1.19 14.51
C ALA A 137 21.02 -0.04 13.50
N LEU A 138 21.11 -0.34 12.20
CA LEU A 138 21.19 0.66 11.13
C LEU A 138 20.02 1.66 11.14
N LEU A 139 18.83 1.22 11.55
CA LEU A 139 17.66 2.10 11.64
C LEU A 139 17.70 3.00 12.89
N LEU A 140 18.34 2.55 13.96
CA LEU A 140 18.41 3.29 15.22
C LEU A 140 19.56 4.29 15.24
N ASP A 141 20.66 4.01 14.53
CA ASP A 141 21.76 4.97 14.36
C ASP A 141 21.37 6.07 13.37
N ASP A 142 21.68 7.32 13.71
CA ASP A 142 21.28 8.49 12.91
C ASP A 142 22.06 8.61 11.60
N ALA A 143 23.37 8.31 11.62
CA ALA A 143 24.24 8.42 10.46
C ALA A 143 23.95 7.28 9.46
N ASP A 144 23.81 6.06 9.97
CA ASP A 144 23.45 4.90 9.15
C ASP A 144 22.05 5.04 8.58
N ARG A 145 21.06 5.50 9.36
CA ARG A 145 19.70 5.75 8.87
C ARG A 145 19.68 6.80 7.76
N ALA A 146 20.46 7.88 7.90
CA ALA A 146 20.58 8.90 6.85
C ALA A 146 21.23 8.33 5.57
N ALA A 147 22.21 7.42 5.71
CA ALA A 147 22.82 6.74 4.58
C ALA A 147 21.88 5.71 3.92
N LEU A 148 21.00 5.07 4.71
CA LEU A 148 20.03 4.08 4.22
C LEU A 148 18.99 4.69 3.28
N VAL A 149 18.57 5.94 3.51
CA VAL A 149 17.48 6.57 2.73
C VAL A 149 17.91 7.93 2.17
N PRO A 150 18.83 7.95 1.17
CA PRO A 150 19.30 9.20 0.59
C PRO A 150 18.16 10.06 0.02
N GLY A 151 18.19 11.36 0.32
CA GLY A 151 17.19 12.33 -0.13
C GLY A 151 15.98 12.48 0.79
N LEU A 152 15.85 11.62 1.81
CA LEU A 152 14.83 11.75 2.86
C LEU A 152 15.49 11.86 4.23
N SER A 153 14.85 12.64 5.09
CA SER A 153 15.10 12.65 6.52
C SER A 153 14.07 11.75 7.22
N LEU A 154 14.56 10.84 8.07
CA LEU A 154 13.74 9.99 8.93
C LEU A 154 13.96 10.39 10.39
N SER A 155 13.08 11.23 10.92
CA SER A 155 13.17 11.74 12.29
C SER A 155 12.43 10.82 13.26
N PRO A 156 13.08 10.28 14.31
CA PRO A 156 12.43 9.35 15.24
C PRO A 156 11.17 9.95 15.90
N ARG A 157 10.08 9.17 15.90
CA ARG A 157 8.82 9.46 16.61
C ARG A 157 8.56 8.50 17.76
N SER A 158 9.36 7.45 17.87
CA SER A 158 9.30 6.45 18.93
C SER A 158 10.43 6.63 19.92
N ARG A 159 10.28 6.05 21.12
CA ARG A 159 11.38 5.93 22.07
C ARG A 159 12.47 4.99 21.49
N PRO A 160 13.76 5.20 21.83
CA PRO A 160 14.81 4.27 21.45
C PRO A 160 14.52 2.83 21.92
N GLY A 161 14.98 1.84 21.16
CA GLY A 161 14.89 0.41 21.52
C GLY A 161 13.53 -0.26 21.27
N VAL A 162 12.56 0.41 20.66
CA VAL A 162 11.29 -0.23 20.27
C VAL A 162 11.50 -1.23 19.13
N LYS A 163 10.75 -2.35 19.17
CA LYS A 163 10.79 -3.37 18.10
C LYS A 163 10.39 -2.81 16.73
N ARG A 164 9.50 -1.82 16.70
CA ARG A 164 8.95 -1.22 15.48
C ARG A 164 9.10 0.29 15.53
N PRO A 165 10.29 0.84 15.24
CA PRO A 165 10.50 2.27 15.27
C PRO A 165 9.61 2.97 14.25
N ARG A 166 9.14 4.16 14.62
CA ARG A 166 8.41 5.06 13.75
C ARG A 166 9.22 6.31 13.49
N PHE A 167 9.17 6.80 12.27
CA PHE A 167 9.87 7.99 11.81
C PHE A 167 8.91 8.93 11.11
N ALA A 168 9.02 10.24 11.36
CA ALA A 168 8.45 11.23 10.46
C ALA A 168 9.31 11.27 9.20
N VAL A 169 8.66 11.28 8.03
CA VAL A 169 9.33 11.31 6.74
C VAL A 169 9.31 12.73 6.21
N ALA A 170 10.45 13.26 5.78
CA ALA A 170 10.57 14.61 5.25
C ALA A 170 11.65 14.66 4.15
N GLU A 171 11.63 15.65 3.27
CA GLU A 171 12.74 15.87 2.33
C GLU A 171 13.98 16.38 3.07
N THR A 172 15.16 15.90 2.68
CA THR A 172 16.42 16.39 3.25
C THR A 172 16.74 17.79 2.73
N GLY A 173 17.21 18.68 3.61
CA GLY A 173 17.84 19.95 3.20
C GLY A 173 16.90 21.14 2.97
N ALA A 174 15.59 20.98 3.17
CA ALA A 174 14.69 22.13 3.23
C ALA A 174 14.77 22.81 4.61
N LEU A 175 14.60 24.13 4.65
CA LEU A 175 14.59 24.92 5.91
C LEU A 175 13.36 24.62 6.78
N ASP A 176 12.24 24.24 6.15
CA ASP A 176 10.99 23.82 6.80
C ASP A 176 10.34 22.71 5.94
N PRO A 177 10.85 21.47 6.02
CA PRO A 177 10.38 20.41 5.13
C PRO A 177 8.99 19.93 5.57
N ALA A 178 8.07 19.88 4.62
CA ALA A 178 6.76 19.28 4.86
C ALA A 178 6.92 17.79 5.22
N GLU A 179 6.26 17.36 6.31
CA GLU A 179 6.18 15.93 6.63
C GLU A 179 5.32 15.21 5.59
N HIS A 180 5.82 14.08 5.10
CA HIS A 180 5.17 13.20 4.14
C HIS A 180 4.46 12.01 4.77
N GLY A 181 4.25 12.04 6.09
CA GLY A 181 3.60 10.99 6.85
C GLY A 181 4.53 10.35 7.87
N VAL A 182 4.13 9.16 8.34
CA VAL A 182 4.86 8.41 9.36
C VAL A 182 5.23 7.03 8.83
N LEU A 183 6.52 6.72 8.83
CA LEU A 183 7.04 5.41 8.45
C LEU A 183 7.26 4.55 9.69
N MET A 184 6.49 3.48 9.83
CA MET A 184 6.79 2.39 10.75
C MET A 184 7.65 1.34 10.03
N VAL A 185 8.73 0.90 10.68
CA VAL A 185 9.60 -0.15 10.17
C VAL A 185 9.58 -1.35 11.11
N SER A 186 9.44 -2.55 10.57
CA SER A 186 9.74 -3.79 11.30
C SER A 186 10.87 -4.55 10.61
N THR A 187 11.71 -5.17 11.42
CA THR A 187 12.69 -6.17 11.02
C THR A 187 12.31 -7.45 11.72
N ASP A 188 12.11 -8.54 10.98
CA ASP A 188 11.71 -9.83 11.53
C ASP A 188 12.66 -10.92 11.00
N PRO A 189 13.25 -11.76 11.86
CA PRO A 189 14.24 -12.76 11.44
C PRO A 189 13.62 -13.82 10.51
N VAL A 190 14.35 -14.20 9.46
CA VAL A 190 13.97 -15.23 8.48
C VAL A 190 15.20 -16.03 8.07
N GLY A 191 15.46 -17.15 8.75
CA GLY A 191 16.53 -18.10 8.38
C GLY A 191 17.92 -17.46 8.23
N GLY A 192 18.37 -16.73 9.26
CA GLY A 192 19.65 -16.00 9.26
C GLY A 192 19.64 -14.67 8.50
N ARG A 193 18.54 -14.35 7.82
CA ARG A 193 18.27 -13.07 7.18
C ARG A 193 17.21 -12.28 7.95
N THR A 194 16.83 -11.12 7.42
CA THR A 194 15.76 -10.29 7.97
C THR A 194 14.73 -9.95 6.90
N ARG A 195 13.45 -10.03 7.25
CA ARG A 195 12.37 -9.40 6.50
C ARG A 195 12.18 -7.99 7.03
N MET A 196 12.45 -7.00 6.18
CA MET A 196 12.11 -5.61 6.48
C MET A 196 10.72 -5.31 5.93
N THR A 197 9.83 -4.81 6.78
CA THR A 197 8.49 -4.34 6.42
C THR A 197 8.39 -2.85 6.72
N LEU A 198 7.99 -2.09 5.71
CA LEU A 198 7.71 -0.67 5.77
C LEU A 198 6.19 -0.48 5.74
N THR A 199 5.66 0.30 6.67
CA THR A 199 4.28 0.79 6.66
C THR A 199 4.31 2.30 6.72
N HIS A 200 3.93 2.96 5.62
CA HIS A 200 3.87 4.40 5.52
C HIS A 200 2.42 4.86 5.71
N GLU A 201 2.17 5.51 6.83
CA GLU A 201 0.86 5.96 7.32
C GLU A 201 0.70 7.47 7.10
N ARG A 202 -0.55 7.95 7.24
CA ARG A 202 -0.93 9.37 7.18
C ARG A 202 -0.66 10.04 5.83
N LEU A 203 -0.77 9.29 4.74
CA LEU A 203 -0.61 9.83 3.40
C LEU A 203 -1.87 10.60 3.00
N ALA A 204 -1.70 11.82 2.48
CA ALA A 204 -2.81 12.75 2.28
C ALA A 204 -3.77 12.38 1.14
N SER A 205 -3.37 11.47 0.24
CA SER A 205 -4.18 11.14 -0.94
C SER A 205 -3.83 9.77 -1.52
N PRO A 206 -4.71 9.21 -2.39
CA PRO A 206 -4.40 8.00 -3.16
C PRO A 206 -3.17 8.17 -4.05
N ALA A 207 -2.96 9.36 -4.62
CA ALA A 207 -1.80 9.64 -5.47
C ALA A 207 -0.49 9.62 -4.66
N ALA A 208 -0.51 10.19 -3.45
CA ALA A 208 0.62 10.08 -2.53
C ALA A 208 0.86 8.64 -2.09
N ALA A 209 -0.21 7.87 -1.81
CA ALA A 209 -0.13 6.45 -1.51
C ALA A 209 0.57 5.66 -2.61
N GLU A 210 0.16 5.82 -3.87
CA GLU A 210 0.78 5.14 -5.01
C GLU A 210 2.22 5.58 -5.25
N HIS A 211 2.52 6.88 -5.09
CA HIS A 211 3.90 7.39 -5.17
C HIS A 211 4.81 6.70 -4.14
N TRP A 212 4.44 6.73 -2.87
CA TRP A 212 5.23 6.14 -1.78
C TRP A 212 5.31 4.62 -1.85
N ARG A 213 4.22 3.97 -2.30
CA ARG A 213 4.19 2.53 -2.57
C ARG A 213 5.23 2.12 -3.61
N GLY A 214 5.37 2.91 -4.67
CA GLY A 214 6.37 2.73 -5.72
C GLY A 214 7.77 2.98 -5.18
N PHE A 215 7.99 4.13 -4.56
CA PHE A 215 9.27 4.52 -3.97
C PHE A 215 9.83 3.45 -3.02
N TRP A 216 9.04 3.01 -2.03
CA TRP A 216 9.49 2.01 -1.06
C TRP A 216 9.72 0.63 -1.67
N GLY A 217 8.97 0.27 -2.71
CA GLY A 217 9.20 -0.98 -3.45
C GLY A 217 10.54 -0.97 -4.21
N GLU A 218 10.88 0.16 -4.82
CA GLU A 218 12.17 0.36 -5.52
C GLU A 218 13.32 0.41 -4.50
N TRP A 219 13.15 1.16 -3.41
CA TRP A 219 14.13 1.27 -2.34
C TRP A 219 14.46 -0.09 -1.69
N LEU A 220 13.44 -0.86 -1.28
CA LEU A 220 13.66 -2.21 -0.72
C LEU A 220 14.34 -3.15 -1.71
N THR A 221 14.11 -2.96 -3.01
CA THR A 221 14.75 -3.77 -4.05
C THR A 221 16.22 -3.41 -4.23
N ALA A 222 16.56 -2.11 -4.24
CA ALA A 222 17.92 -1.64 -4.27
C ALA A 222 18.69 -2.08 -3.01
N LEU A 223 18.07 -1.95 -1.83
CA LEU A 223 18.65 -2.34 -0.56
C LEU A 223 18.96 -3.84 -0.50
N ALA A 224 18.04 -4.69 -0.97
CA ALA A 224 18.25 -6.14 -1.00
C ALA A 224 19.36 -6.58 -1.98
N GLY A 225 19.69 -5.75 -2.98
CA GLY A 225 20.75 -6.01 -3.95
C GLY A 225 22.10 -5.36 -3.61
N SER A 226 22.18 -4.62 -2.50
CA SER A 226 23.40 -3.91 -2.06
C SER A 226 24.01 -4.61 -0.85
N GLU A 227 25.33 -4.64 -0.74
CA GLU A 227 26.02 -4.97 0.51
C GLU A 227 25.92 -3.76 1.43
N VAL A 228 25.08 -3.84 2.47
CA VAL A 228 24.92 -2.79 3.46
C VAL A 228 25.54 -3.25 4.77
N THR A 229 26.43 -2.44 5.34
CA THR A 229 27.08 -2.71 6.62
C THR A 229 26.91 -1.50 7.53
N ALA A 230 26.75 -1.74 8.83
CA ALA A 230 26.76 -0.68 9.84
C ALA A 230 28.12 0.02 9.86
N ARG A 231 28.12 1.33 10.11
CA ARG A 231 29.33 2.15 10.19
C ARG A 231 29.86 2.31 11.61
#